data_AF-A0A947JNQ3-F1
#
_entry.id   AF-A0A947JNQ3-F1
#
_cell.length_a   1.000
_cell.length_b   1.000
_cell.length_c   1.000
_cell.angle_alpha   90.00
_cell.angle_beta   90.00
_cell.angle_gamma   90.00
#
_symmetry.space_group_name_H-M   'P 1'
#
loop_
_entity.id
_entity.type
_entity.pdbx_description
1 polymer ?
#
loop_
_entity_poly.entity_id
_entity_poly.type
_entity_poly.pdbx_seq_one_letter_code
_entity_poly.pdbx_strand_id
1 'polypeptide(L)' 'MDNYGQGSRPQRQMFDVSALGLKCAECGTDITELPFEPNQDRPIYCRDCNRNRRKSFGPRY' A
#
# COMPACT_ATOMS: atom_id res chain seq x y z
N MET A 1 16.38 -31.06 17.75
CA MET A 1 17.08 -29.78 17.93
C MET A 1 17.76 -29.55 16.58
N ASP A 2 17.36 -28.68 15.65
CA ASP A 2 16.53 -27.48 15.70
C ASP A 2 15.94 -27.20 14.31
N ASN A 3 14.62 -27.11 14.23
CA ASN A 3 13.91 -26.57 13.07
C ASN A 3 13.92 -25.03 13.16
N TYR A 4 13.59 -24.36 12.06
CA TYR A 4 13.39 -22.90 11.91
C TYR A 4 14.62 -22.06 11.55
N GLY A 5 15.11 -22.26 10.32
CA GLY A 5 15.77 -21.20 9.56
C GLY A 5 14.83 -20.00 9.40
N GLN A 6 14.99 -19.04 10.31
CA GLN A 6 14.21 -17.82 10.41
C GLN A 6 14.61 -16.90 9.23
N GLY A 7 13.89 -17.05 8.11
CA GLY A 7 14.05 -16.20 6.94
C GLY A 7 13.81 -14.75 7.32
N SER A 8 14.90 -13.97 7.41
CA SER A 8 14.90 -12.53 7.59
C SER A 8 14.27 -11.90 6.35
N ARG A 9 12.94 -11.76 6.36
CA ARG A 9 12.21 -11.05 5.31
C ARG A 9 12.67 -9.60 5.34
N PRO A 10 13.17 -9.03 4.23
CA PRO A 10 13.55 -7.63 4.18
C PRO A 10 12.36 -6.77 4.61
N GLN A 11 12.63 -5.78 5.47
CA GLN A 11 11.60 -4.89 5.97
C GLN A 11 11.01 -4.14 4.78
N ARG A 12 9.68 -4.18 4.63
CA ARG A 12 8.98 -3.43 3.58
C ARG A 12 9.22 -1.94 3.83
N GLN A 13 9.99 -1.30 2.99
CA GLN A 13 10.19 0.14 3.08
C GLN A 13 8.86 0.84 2.81
N MET A 14 8.49 1.75 3.72
CA MET A 14 7.35 2.65 3.56
C MET A 14 7.92 4.03 3.24
N PHE A 15 7.40 4.65 2.19
CA PHE A 15 7.75 5.99 1.77
C PHE A 15 6.76 6.96 2.41
N ASP A 16 7.29 7.94 3.15
CA ASP A 16 6.52 9.09 3.61
C ASP A 16 6.29 10.03 2.42
N VAL A 17 5.01 10.26 2.11
CA VAL A 17 4.53 11.09 1.01
C VAL A 17 3.66 12.25 1.51
N SER A 18 3.60 12.47 2.81
CA SER A 18 2.83 13.56 3.43
C SER A 18 3.22 14.93 2.86
N ALA A 19 4.50 15.13 2.55
CA ALA A 19 5.02 16.36 1.93
C ALA A 19 4.52 16.60 0.49
N LEU A 20 4.07 15.55 -0.21
CA LEU A 20 3.59 15.65 -1.59
C LEU A 20 2.11 16.06 -1.67
N GLY A 21 1.40 16.12 -0.53
CA GLY A 21 -0.01 16.53 -0.50
C GLY A 21 -0.94 15.64 -1.33
N LEU A 22 -0.61 14.35 -1.45
CA LEU A 22 -1.36 13.41 -2.28
C LEU A 22 -2.75 13.17 -1.69
N LYS A 23 -3.76 13.19 -2.56
CA LYS A 23 -5.16 12.90 -2.19
C LYS A 23 -5.63 11.62 -2.87
N CYS A 24 -6.41 10.83 -2.14
CA CYS A 24 -7.06 9.65 -2.69
C CYS A 24 -8.01 10.04 -3.81
N ALA A 25 -7.83 9.47 -5.00
CA ALA A 25 -8.69 9.74 -6.15
C ALA A 25 -10.14 9.24 -5.99
N GLU A 26 -10.43 8.45 -4.95
CA GLU A 26 -11.77 7.89 -4.69
C GLU A 26 -12.50 8.62 -3.55
N CYS A 27 -11.82 8.86 -2.41
CA CYS A 27 -12.43 9.48 -1.23
C CYS A 27 -11.91 10.88 -0.88
N GLY A 28 -10.84 11.36 -1.54
CA GLY A 28 -10.25 12.68 -1.29
C GLY A 28 -9.40 12.79 -0.02
N THR A 29 -9.25 11.70 0.75
CA THR A 29 -8.43 11.68 1.98
C THR A 29 -6.95 11.87 1.66
N ASP A 30 -6.24 12.58 2.54
CA ASP A 30 -4.80 12.79 2.44
C ASP A 30 -4.02 11.49 2.65
N ILE A 31 -2.99 11.29 1.83
CA ILE A 31 -2.14 10.10 1.85
C ILE A 31 -0.79 10.51 2.39
N THR A 32 -0.39 9.89 3.50
CA THR A 32 0.86 10.17 4.19
C THR A 32 1.93 9.11 3.95
N GLU A 33 1.54 7.86 3.68
CA GLU A 33 2.48 6.74 3.59
C GLU A 33 2.09 5.76 2.47
N LEU A 34 3.07 5.37 1.65
CA LEU A 34 2.89 4.37 0.60
C LEU A 34 4.04 3.36 0.58
N PRO A 35 3.79 2.07 0.28
CA PRO A 35 4.85 1.07 0.17
C PRO A 35 5.58 1.11 -1.20
N PHE A 36 5.28 2.11 -2.03
CA PHE A 36 5.86 2.33 -3.35
C PHE A 36 6.03 3.83 -3.58
N GLU A 37 6.97 4.19 -4.45
CA GLU A 37 7.14 5.59 -4.86
C GLU A 37 5.90 6.07 -5.65
N PRO A 38 5.30 7.20 -5.25
CA PRO A 38 4.12 7.72 -5.92
C PRO A 38 4.48 8.14 -7.37
N ASN A 39 3.77 7.59 -8.34
CA ASN A 39 3.92 7.95 -9.74
C ASN A 39 2.83 8.97 -10.13
N GLN A 40 3.23 10.04 -10.83
CA GLN A 40 2.36 11.13 -11.27
C GLN A 40 1.40 10.72 -12.41
N ASP A 41 1.67 9.59 -13.06
CA ASP A 41 0.92 9.10 -14.22
C ASP A 41 -0.39 8.38 -13.83
N ARG A 42 -0.54 7.93 -12.57
CA ARG A 42 -1.67 7.08 -12.15
C ARG A 42 -2.38 7.61 -10.90
N PRO A 43 -3.72 7.47 -10.82
CA PRO A 43 -4.46 7.85 -9.63
C PRO A 43 -4.05 7.00 -8.43
N ILE A 44 -3.67 7.68 -7.34
CA ILE A 44 -3.26 7.05 -6.09
C ILE A 44 -4.49 6.89 -5.19
N TYR A 45 -4.57 5.74 -4.52
CA TYR A 45 -5.66 5.41 -3.61
C TYR A 45 -5.13 5.20 -2.20
N CYS A 46 -5.90 5.62 -1.19
CA CYS A 46 -5.59 5.33 0.20
C CYS A 46 -5.66 3.82 0.47
N ARG A 47 -5.11 3.41 1.62
CA ARG A 47 -5.07 2.00 2.03
C ARG A 47 -6.45 1.35 2.01
N ASP A 48 -7.47 2.07 2.44
CA ASP A 48 -8.85 1.59 2.51
C ASP A 48 -9.50 1.41 1.15
N CYS A 49 -9.45 2.42 0.26
CA CYS A 49 -9.97 2.31 -1.11
C CYS A 49 -9.24 1.22 -1.90
N ASN A 50 -7.90 1.15 -1.78
CA ASN A 50 -7.12 0.09 -2.41
C ASN A 50 -7.48 -1.30 -1.84
N ARG A 51 -7.72 -1.43 -0.53
CA ARG A 51 -8.18 -2.69 0.09
C ARG A 51 -9.59 -3.06 -0.38
N ASN A 52 -10.49 -2.10 -0.49
CA ASN A 52 -11.86 -2.31 -0.95
C ASN A 52 -11.89 -2.79 -2.40
N ARG A 53 -11.11 -2.14 -3.28
CA ARG A 53 -10.93 -2.57 -4.67
C ARG A 53 -10.29 -3.95 -4.78
N ARG A 54 -9.31 -4.26 -3.91
CA ARG A 54 -8.65 -5.58 -3.87
C ARG A 54 -9.58 -6.70 -3.39
N LYS A 55 -10.56 -6.42 -2.53
CA LYS A 55 -11.53 -7.42 -2.04
C LYS A 55 -12.37 -8.02 -3.16
N SER A 56 -12.56 -7.30 -4.28
CA SER A 56 -13.24 -7.85 -5.47
C SER A 56 -12.42 -8.91 -6.21
N PHE A 57 -11.13 -9.06 -5.90
CA PHE A 57 -10.21 -10.05 -6.49
C PHE A 57 -9.94 -11.25 -5.56
N GLY A 58 -10.74 -11.43 -4.50
CA GLY A 58 -10.72 -12.67 -3.72
C GLY A 58 -11.15 -13.85 -4.59
N PRO A 59 -10.61 -15.06 -4.36
CA PRO A 59 -10.93 -16.20 -5.20
C PRO A 59 -12.43 -16.46 -5.09
N ARG A 60 -13.09 -16.53 -6.24
CA ARG A 60 -14.44 -17.10 -6.35
C ARG A 60 -14.30 -18.59 -6.05
N TYR A 61 -14.51 -18.97 -4.80
CA TYR A 61 -14.89 -20.33 -4.44
C TYR A 61 -16.36 -20.31 -4.01
#